data_AF-A0A353Y8H1-F1
#
_entry.id   AF-A0A353Y8H1-F1
#
_cell.length_a   1.000
_cell.length_b   1.000
_cell.length_c   1.000
_cell.angle_alpha   90.00
_cell.angle_beta   90.00
_cell.angle_gamma   90.00
#
_symmetry.space_group_name_H-M   'P 1'
#
loop_
_entity.id
_entity.type
_entity.pdbx_description
1 polymer ?
#
loop_
_entity_poly.entity_id
_entity_poly.type
_entity_poly.pdbx_seq_one_letter_code
_entity_poly.pdbx_strand_id
1 'polypeptide(L)'
;MTFPTWQRVALPLLLAALAGCAQNPGTSAAPPEAAPQAAACPKGTPDGARCLRGQDSANAHYLIVIPAQWNKMLVVHAHGGPTLGEPKASRADEDIERWAITVRAGYAWAGSVFRQGGVAVRSAAEDTERVRRIFVQHVGQPTRTLLHGQSWGANVAAKAAEMYAGPGMRSPYDAVLLSSGVVAGGTRSYDFRLDLRVVYQYLCNNHPRSDEPPYPLWMG
;
A
#
# COMPACT_ATOMS: atom_id res chain seq x y z
N MET A 1 -86.50 13.37 17.79
CA MET A 1 -86.05 13.69 16.42
C MET A 1 -84.58 13.29 16.29
N THR A 2 -84.36 12.17 15.59
CA THR A 2 -83.12 11.66 14.96
C THR A 2 -81.76 11.99 15.59
N PHE A 3 -81.18 11.01 16.30
CA PHE A 3 -79.73 10.87 16.53
C PHE A 3 -79.13 9.94 15.45
N PRO A 4 -78.13 10.35 14.65
CA PRO A 4 -77.36 9.44 13.80
C PRO A 4 -76.06 9.01 14.54
N THR A 5 -75.88 7.72 14.86
CA THR A 5 -75.15 6.69 14.08
C THR A 5 -73.70 7.05 13.69
N TRP A 6 -72.78 6.60 14.54
CA TRP A 6 -71.52 5.90 14.28
C TRP A 6 -70.87 6.06 12.90
N GLN A 7 -69.66 6.63 12.88
CA GLN A 7 -68.61 6.19 11.95
C GLN A 7 -67.27 6.02 12.70
N ARG A 8 -66.87 4.76 12.80
CA ARG A 8 -65.55 4.31 13.25
C ARG A 8 -64.52 4.77 12.22
N VAL A 9 -63.58 5.62 12.64
CA VAL A 9 -62.41 5.97 11.81
C VAL A 9 -61.46 4.77 11.85
N ALA A 10 -61.49 3.96 10.79
CA ALA A 10 -60.53 2.90 10.55
C ALA A 10 -59.21 3.50 10.05
N LEU A 11 -58.14 3.32 10.82
CA LEU A 11 -56.77 3.66 10.46
C LEU A 11 -56.28 2.67 9.38
N PRO A 12 -55.87 3.10 8.18
CA PRO A 12 -55.28 2.17 7.22
C PRO A 12 -53.82 1.89 7.61
N LEU A 13 -53.54 0.62 7.89
CA LEU A 13 -52.21 0.03 7.98
C LEU A 13 -51.47 0.19 6.64
N LEU A 14 -50.54 1.14 6.57
CA LEU A 14 -49.53 1.21 5.51
C LEU A 14 -48.36 0.28 5.87
N LEU A 15 -48.52 -1.01 5.57
CA LEU A 15 -47.41 -1.97 5.49
C LEU A 15 -46.70 -1.76 4.14
N ALA A 16 -45.76 -0.81 4.10
CA ALA A 16 -44.84 -0.67 2.98
C ALA A 16 -43.85 -1.84 3.01
N ALA A 17 -43.91 -2.67 1.96
CA ALA A 17 -43.03 -3.81 1.74
C ALA A 17 -41.58 -3.36 1.61
N LEU A 18 -40.78 -3.59 2.65
CA LEU A 18 -39.32 -3.58 2.58
C LEU A 18 -38.83 -4.84 1.87
N ALA A 19 -39.04 -4.92 0.55
CA ALA A 19 -38.28 -5.82 -0.31
C ALA A 19 -36.92 -5.17 -0.60
N GLY A 20 -36.10 -5.03 0.44
CA GLY A 20 -34.70 -4.64 0.30
C GLY A 20 -33.98 -5.78 -0.41
N CYS A 21 -33.39 -5.48 -1.57
CA CYS A 21 -32.55 -6.41 -2.30
C CYS A 21 -31.47 -6.97 -1.36
N ALA A 22 -31.58 -8.25 -1.01
CA ALA A 22 -30.48 -9.00 -0.47
C ALA A 22 -29.45 -9.18 -1.59
N GLN A 23 -28.60 -8.16 -1.81
CA GLN A 23 -27.33 -8.39 -2.48
C GLN A 23 -26.50 -9.23 -1.52
N ASN A 24 -26.48 -10.53 -1.76
CA ASN A 24 -25.34 -11.33 -1.35
C ASN A 24 -24.09 -10.56 -1.80
N PRO A 25 -23.10 -10.31 -0.93
CA PRO A 25 -21.79 -9.90 -1.38
C PRO A 25 -21.19 -11.12 -2.09
N GLY A 26 -21.65 -11.36 -3.31
CA GLY A 26 -20.97 -12.18 -4.28
C GLY A 26 -19.59 -11.56 -4.41
N THR A 27 -18.59 -12.36 -4.09
CA THR A 27 -17.19 -12.15 -4.40
C THR A 27 -17.06 -11.69 -5.86
N SER A 28 -17.12 -10.38 -6.09
CA SER A 28 -16.63 -9.80 -7.33
C SER A 28 -15.14 -10.10 -7.33
N ALA A 29 -14.77 -11.18 -8.03
CA ALA A 29 -13.38 -11.50 -8.23
C ALA A 29 -12.75 -10.29 -8.91
N ALA A 30 -11.71 -9.72 -8.29
CA ALA A 30 -10.96 -8.63 -8.89
C ALA A 30 -10.54 -9.04 -10.32
N PRO A 31 -10.51 -8.08 -11.28
CA PRO A 31 -10.07 -8.37 -12.64
C PRO A 31 -8.76 -9.16 -12.64
N PRO A 32 -8.60 -10.16 -13.52
CA PRO A 32 -7.35 -10.90 -13.60
C PRO A 32 -6.22 -9.94 -13.95
N GLU A 33 -5.10 -10.05 -13.25
CA GLU A 33 -3.93 -9.21 -13.52
C GLU A 33 -3.30 -9.59 -14.86
N ALA A 34 -2.96 -8.58 -15.66
CA ALA A 34 -2.26 -8.79 -16.92
C ALA A 34 -0.87 -9.37 -16.68
N ALA A 35 -0.39 -10.19 -17.62
CA ALA A 35 0.97 -10.72 -17.56
C ALA A 35 1.99 -9.58 -17.69
N PRO A 36 3.05 -9.55 -16.87
CA PRO A 36 4.07 -8.53 -16.96
C PRO A 36 4.92 -8.72 -18.23
N GLN A 37 5.41 -7.62 -18.78
CA GLN A 37 6.20 -7.61 -20.01
C GLN A 37 7.69 -7.60 -19.69
N ALA A 38 8.48 -8.31 -20.50
CA ALA A 38 9.93 -8.23 -20.42
C ALA A 38 10.41 -6.81 -20.72
N ALA A 39 11.35 -6.32 -19.92
CA ALA A 39 11.93 -4.98 -20.06
C ALA A 39 13.43 -5.03 -19.77
N ALA A 40 14.14 -4.00 -20.22
CA ALA A 40 15.53 -3.80 -19.83
C ALA A 40 15.62 -3.65 -18.29
N CYS A 41 16.60 -4.32 -17.69
CA CYS A 41 16.83 -4.21 -16.27
C CYS A 41 17.44 -2.84 -15.91
N PRO A 42 16.97 -2.20 -14.82
CA PRO A 42 17.60 -0.98 -14.32
C PRO A 42 19.07 -1.17 -13.98
N LYS A 43 19.84 -0.07 -14.02
CA LYS A 43 21.23 -0.06 -13.58
C LYS A 43 21.35 -0.54 -12.13
N GLY A 44 22.40 -1.30 -11.84
CA GLY A 44 22.66 -1.84 -10.49
C GLY A 44 21.98 -3.20 -10.22
N THR A 45 21.10 -3.66 -11.10
CA THR A 45 20.66 -5.06 -11.09
C THR A 45 21.82 -6.00 -11.45
N PRO A 46 21.91 -7.19 -10.83
CA PRO A 46 22.95 -8.17 -11.16
C PRO A 46 22.88 -8.68 -12.60
N ASP A 47 24.03 -9.00 -13.18
CA ASP A 47 24.14 -9.54 -14.53
C ASP A 47 23.31 -10.82 -14.72
N GLY A 48 22.71 -10.96 -15.90
CA GLY A 48 21.86 -12.08 -16.25
C GLY A 48 20.48 -12.09 -15.54
N ALA A 49 20.16 -11.04 -14.76
CA ALA A 49 18.81 -10.89 -14.22
C ALA A 49 17.79 -10.68 -15.34
N ARG A 50 16.58 -11.19 -15.12
CA ARG A 50 15.41 -10.96 -15.96
C ARG A 50 14.49 -9.95 -15.27
N CYS A 51 14.15 -8.87 -15.97
CA CYS A 51 13.28 -7.82 -15.45
C CYS A 51 11.95 -7.79 -16.20
N LEU A 52 10.87 -7.66 -15.44
CA LEU A 52 9.51 -7.61 -15.93
C LEU A 52 8.82 -6.36 -15.37
N ARG A 53 8.05 -5.66 -16.21
CA ARG A 53 7.29 -4.47 -15.82
C ARG A 53 5.83 -4.59 -16.22
N GLY A 54 5.00 -3.80 -15.56
CA GLY A 54 3.60 -3.63 -15.94
C GLY A 54 2.93 -2.57 -15.08
N GLN A 55 1.61 -2.48 -15.25
CA GLN A 55 0.70 -1.83 -14.32
C GLN A 55 -0.28 -2.87 -13.81
N ASP A 56 -0.60 -2.82 -12.53
CA ASP A 56 -1.62 -3.70 -11.96
C ASP A 56 -3.03 -3.22 -12.34
N SER A 57 -4.06 -4.00 -11.98
CA SER A 57 -5.47 -3.66 -12.24
C SER A 57 -5.95 -2.36 -11.57
N ALA A 58 -5.15 -1.78 -10.67
CA ALA A 58 -5.41 -0.50 -10.03
C ALA A 58 -4.51 0.64 -10.58
N ASN A 59 -3.82 0.39 -11.69
CA ASN A 59 -2.88 1.29 -12.36
C ASN A 59 -1.60 1.61 -11.56
N ALA A 60 -1.23 0.79 -10.57
CA ALA A 60 0.08 0.92 -9.94
C ALA A 60 1.15 0.33 -10.86
N HIS A 61 2.14 1.15 -11.25
CA HIS A 61 3.34 0.63 -11.90
C HIS A 61 4.08 -0.35 -10.98
N TYR A 62 4.71 -1.37 -11.56
CA TYR A 62 5.56 -2.27 -10.79
C TYR A 62 6.77 -2.76 -11.59
N LEU A 63 7.76 -3.25 -10.86
CA LEU A 63 8.93 -3.94 -11.39
C LEU A 63 9.12 -5.25 -10.65
N ILE A 64 9.43 -6.30 -11.41
CA ILE A 64 9.85 -7.60 -10.91
C ILE A 64 11.25 -7.89 -11.46
N VAL A 65 12.17 -8.31 -10.61
CA VAL A 65 13.54 -8.69 -10.97
C VAL A 65 13.84 -10.09 -10.47
N ILE A 66 14.29 -10.95 -11.38
CA ILE A 66 14.56 -12.37 -11.10
C ILE A 66 16.03 -12.62 -11.41
N PRO A 67 16.86 -13.07 -10.46
CA PRO A 67 18.26 -13.38 -10.73
C PRO A 67 18.38 -14.59 -11.65
N ALA A 68 19.50 -14.69 -12.37
CA ALA A 68 19.78 -15.84 -13.26
C ALA A 68 19.67 -17.19 -12.53
N GLN A 69 20.12 -17.25 -11.28
CA GLN A 69 20.07 -18.41 -10.41
C GLN A 69 19.11 -18.15 -9.23
N TRP A 70 17.81 -18.13 -9.53
CA TRP A 70 16.78 -17.89 -8.52
C TRP A 70 16.62 -19.06 -7.55
N ASN A 71 16.92 -18.83 -6.28
CA ASN A 71 16.83 -19.83 -5.20
C ASN A 71 15.39 -20.05 -4.67
N LYS A 72 14.38 -19.60 -5.42
CA LYS A 72 12.95 -19.68 -5.09
C LYS A 72 12.48 -18.84 -3.92
N MET A 73 13.29 -17.94 -3.37
CA MET A 73 12.82 -16.94 -2.40
C MET A 73 12.38 -15.65 -3.09
N LEU A 74 11.31 -15.02 -2.59
CA LEU A 74 10.78 -13.76 -3.09
C LEU A 74 10.84 -12.69 -2.00
N VAL A 75 11.37 -11.51 -2.32
CA VAL A 75 11.22 -10.29 -1.52
C VAL A 75 10.19 -9.40 -2.18
N VAL A 76 9.11 -9.09 -1.47
CA VAL A 76 8.10 -8.10 -1.88
C VAL A 76 8.41 -6.80 -1.14
N HIS A 77 8.77 -5.77 -1.88
CA HIS A 77 9.27 -4.51 -1.33
C HIS A 77 8.21 -3.40 -1.36
N ALA A 78 7.96 -2.80 -0.20
CA ALA A 78 7.21 -1.57 -0.04
C ALA A 78 8.18 -0.39 0.17
N HIS A 79 8.21 0.54 -0.79
CA HIS A 79 9.18 1.62 -0.81
C HIS A 79 8.89 2.72 0.23
N GLY A 80 9.95 3.45 0.59
CA GLY A 80 9.88 4.62 1.48
C GLY A 80 9.30 5.88 0.82
N GLY A 81 9.33 7.01 1.53
CA GLY A 81 8.59 8.23 1.17
C GLY A 81 7.15 8.19 1.70
N PRO A 82 6.45 9.32 1.81
CA PRO A 82 5.37 9.48 0.85
C PRO A 82 5.81 10.53 -0.16
N THR A 83 5.91 10.13 -1.43
CA THR A 83 6.14 11.09 -2.51
C THR A 83 4.80 11.74 -2.84
N LEU A 84 4.75 13.07 -2.90
CA LEU A 84 3.58 13.81 -3.33
C LEU A 84 3.52 13.83 -4.87
N GLY A 85 2.31 13.96 -5.42
CA GLY A 85 2.08 14.01 -6.87
C GLY A 85 1.90 12.65 -7.52
N GLU A 86 1.97 12.63 -8.85
CA GLU A 86 1.76 11.44 -9.67
C GLU A 86 2.92 10.44 -9.51
N PRO A 87 2.65 9.16 -9.21
CA PRO A 87 3.67 8.13 -9.14
C PRO A 87 4.35 7.92 -10.50
N LYS A 88 5.67 7.82 -10.52
CA LYS A 88 6.46 7.61 -11.74
C LYS A 88 7.07 6.22 -11.74
N ALA A 89 6.95 5.50 -12.85
CA ALA A 89 7.53 4.15 -13.01
C ALA A 89 9.03 4.06 -12.69
N SER A 90 9.78 5.17 -12.87
CA SER A 90 11.20 5.27 -12.53
C SER A 90 11.49 5.07 -11.03
N ARG A 91 10.49 5.23 -10.15
CA ARG A 91 10.64 4.98 -8.71
C ARG A 91 11.15 3.57 -8.43
N ALA A 92 10.62 2.58 -9.14
CA ALA A 92 11.04 1.19 -8.96
C ALA A 92 12.51 0.95 -9.35
N ASP A 93 13.07 1.79 -10.22
CA ASP A 93 14.47 1.71 -10.66
C ASP A 93 15.39 2.18 -9.52
N GLU A 94 15.03 3.28 -8.85
CA GLU A 94 15.73 3.78 -7.66
C GLU A 94 15.68 2.77 -6.50
N ASP A 95 14.53 2.11 -6.33
CA ASP A 95 14.34 1.12 -5.27
C ASP A 95 15.18 -0.14 -5.52
N ILE A 96 15.16 -0.69 -6.73
CA ILE A 96 15.96 -1.88 -7.01
C ILE A 96 17.47 -1.59 -7.00
N GLU A 97 17.91 -0.39 -7.40
CA GLU A 97 19.31 0.01 -7.28
C GLU A 97 19.74 -0.01 -5.80
N ARG A 98 18.92 0.56 -4.91
CA ARG A 98 19.18 0.59 -3.46
C ARG A 98 19.13 -0.80 -2.82
N TRP A 99 18.22 -1.66 -3.27
CA TRP A 99 17.97 -2.98 -2.69
C TRP A 99 18.50 -4.15 -3.52
N ALA A 100 19.43 -3.89 -4.45
CA ALA A 100 20.04 -4.88 -5.33
C ALA A 100 20.71 -6.05 -4.58
N ILE A 101 21.03 -5.87 -3.29
CA ILE A 101 21.52 -6.95 -2.43
C ILE A 101 20.55 -8.14 -2.36
N THR A 102 19.23 -7.89 -2.44
CA THR A 102 18.21 -8.96 -2.45
C THR A 102 18.40 -9.88 -3.66
N VAL A 103 18.58 -9.30 -4.85
CA VAL A 103 18.81 -10.04 -6.10
C VAL A 103 20.19 -10.70 -6.09
N ARG A 104 21.22 -10.02 -5.57
CA ARG A 104 22.57 -10.61 -5.40
C ARG A 104 22.58 -11.83 -4.47
N ALA A 105 21.70 -11.87 -3.48
CA ALA A 105 21.52 -13.02 -2.60
C ALA A 105 20.75 -14.19 -3.26
N GLY A 106 20.38 -14.07 -4.55
CA GLY A 106 19.65 -15.10 -5.29
C GLY A 106 18.13 -15.03 -5.12
N TYR A 107 17.60 -13.98 -4.46
CA TYR A 107 16.16 -13.80 -4.27
C TYR A 107 15.56 -13.06 -5.46
N ALA A 108 14.35 -13.44 -5.85
CA ALA A 108 13.56 -12.58 -6.71
C ALA A 108 13.08 -11.36 -5.89
N TRP A 109 12.90 -10.23 -6.56
CA TRP A 109 12.42 -8.99 -5.97
C TRP A 109 11.21 -8.49 -6.75
N ALA A 110 10.19 -8.00 -6.04
CA ALA A 110 9.00 -7.40 -6.63
C ALA A 110 8.62 -6.13 -5.86
N GLY A 111 8.45 -5.01 -6.56
CA GLY A 111 8.08 -3.73 -5.95
C GLY A 111 6.98 -3.04 -6.74
N SER A 112 5.96 -2.57 -6.03
CA SER A 112 4.95 -1.65 -6.56
C SER A 112 5.40 -0.21 -6.33
N VAL A 113 5.10 0.67 -7.28
CA VAL A 113 5.31 2.13 -7.20
C VAL A 113 4.14 2.83 -6.47
N PHE A 114 3.12 2.06 -6.10
CA PHE A 114 1.83 2.51 -5.58
C PHE A 114 1.02 3.31 -6.59
N ARG A 115 -0.31 3.13 -6.59
CA ARG A 115 -1.18 3.77 -7.59
C ARG A 115 -1.36 5.27 -7.40
N GLN A 116 -1.01 5.79 -6.22
CA GLN A 116 -1.18 7.20 -5.87
C GLN A 116 -0.06 7.68 -4.95
N GLY A 117 0.28 8.97 -5.06
CA GLY A 117 1.16 9.64 -4.11
C GLY A 117 0.45 9.97 -2.79
N GLY A 118 1.22 10.57 -1.87
CA GLY A 118 0.74 10.96 -0.55
C GLY A 118 0.71 9.82 0.47
N VAL A 119 0.04 10.07 1.60
CA VAL A 119 0.03 9.15 2.76
C VAL A 119 -1.11 8.13 2.62
N ALA A 120 -1.02 7.24 1.64
CA ALA A 120 -2.07 6.28 1.28
C ALA A 120 -1.76 4.84 1.72
N VAL A 121 -1.50 4.63 3.03
CA VAL A 121 -0.93 3.37 3.56
C VAL A 121 -1.74 2.13 3.17
N ARG A 122 -3.07 2.18 3.29
CA ARG A 122 -3.93 1.03 2.96
C ARG A 122 -3.90 0.69 1.48
N SER A 123 -4.02 1.68 0.61
CA SER A 123 -3.97 1.47 -0.85
C SER A 123 -2.60 0.96 -1.30
N ALA A 124 -1.51 1.49 -0.72
CA ALA A 124 -0.16 1.01 -0.97
C ALA A 124 0.05 -0.45 -0.51
N ALA A 125 -0.58 -0.85 0.59
CA ALA A 125 -0.54 -2.23 1.08
C ALA A 125 -1.27 -3.20 0.11
N GLU A 126 -2.42 -2.78 -0.43
CA GLU A 126 -3.13 -3.54 -1.48
C GLU A 126 -2.29 -3.69 -2.75
N ASP A 127 -1.61 -2.61 -3.18
CA ASP A 127 -0.75 -2.62 -4.37
C ASP A 127 0.48 -3.51 -4.17
N THR A 128 1.03 -3.52 -2.95
CA THR A 128 2.13 -4.43 -2.54
C THR A 128 1.70 -5.89 -2.61
N GLU A 129 0.50 -6.22 -2.14
CA GLU A 129 -0.03 -7.57 -2.25
C GLU A 129 -0.38 -7.94 -3.69
N ARG A 130 -0.88 -7.00 -4.50
CA ARG A 130 -1.16 -7.25 -5.93
C ARG A 130 0.11 -7.63 -6.69
N VAL A 131 1.23 -6.93 -6.50
CA VAL A 131 2.48 -7.30 -7.19
C VAL A 131 3.01 -8.67 -6.75
N ARG A 132 2.82 -9.07 -5.48
CA ARG A 132 3.11 -10.45 -5.02
C ARG A 132 2.26 -11.48 -5.76
N ARG A 133 0.95 -11.22 -5.90
CA ARG A 133 0.04 -12.12 -6.63
C ARG A 133 0.40 -12.21 -8.11
N ILE A 134 0.76 -11.10 -8.75
CA ILE A 134 1.26 -11.05 -10.13
C ILE A 134 2.50 -11.95 -10.28
N PHE A 135 3.45 -11.86 -9.34
CA PHE A 135 4.63 -12.71 -9.34
C PHE A 135 4.25 -14.20 -9.30
N VAL A 136 3.40 -14.60 -8.35
CA VAL A 136 2.98 -15.99 -8.20
C VAL A 136 2.25 -16.50 -9.44
N GLN A 137 1.38 -15.68 -10.02
CA GLN A 137 0.54 -16.05 -11.16
C GLN A 137 1.36 -16.19 -12.46
N HIS A 138 2.32 -15.29 -12.70
CA HIS A 138 2.93 -15.13 -14.02
C HIS A 138 4.43 -15.44 -14.06
N VAL A 139 5.09 -15.55 -12.90
CA VAL A 139 6.54 -15.79 -12.82
C VAL A 139 6.84 -17.16 -12.22
N GLY A 140 6.25 -17.48 -11.08
CA GLY A 140 6.37 -18.79 -10.47
C GLY A 140 6.16 -18.78 -8.96
N GLN A 141 5.95 -19.97 -8.39
CA GLN A 141 5.70 -20.13 -6.96
C GLN A 141 7.01 -20.06 -6.15
N PRO A 142 7.16 -19.10 -5.21
CA PRO A 142 8.28 -19.07 -4.28
C PRO A 142 8.14 -20.15 -3.20
N THR A 143 9.27 -20.64 -2.69
CA THR A 143 9.34 -21.51 -1.49
C THR A 143 9.20 -20.70 -0.20
N ARG A 144 9.66 -19.44 -0.21
CA ARG A 144 9.49 -18.46 0.86
C ARG A 144 9.26 -17.06 0.31
N THR A 145 8.36 -16.30 0.93
CA THR A 145 8.07 -14.90 0.59
C THR A 145 8.34 -14.01 1.79
N LEU A 146 9.21 -13.02 1.62
CA LEU A 146 9.53 -12.01 2.62
C LEU A 146 8.85 -10.70 2.23
N LEU A 147 8.10 -10.12 3.15
CA LEU A 147 7.58 -8.77 3.01
C LEU A 147 8.59 -7.80 3.61
N HIS A 148 9.13 -6.90 2.80
CA HIS A 148 10.10 -5.90 3.24
C HIS A 148 9.52 -4.50 3.09
N GLY A 149 9.73 -3.65 4.09
CA GLY A 149 9.42 -2.23 4.01
C GLY A 149 10.51 -1.36 4.64
N GLN A 150 10.73 -0.17 4.07
CA GLN A 150 11.67 0.81 4.61
C GLN A 150 11.00 2.14 4.93
N SER A 151 11.36 2.76 6.05
CA SER A 151 10.81 4.06 6.47
C SER A 151 9.28 4.02 6.54
N TRP A 152 8.58 4.92 5.83
CA TRP A 152 7.13 4.85 5.69
C TRP A 152 6.64 3.56 5.01
N GLY A 153 7.39 2.99 4.08
CA GLY A 153 7.13 1.69 3.47
C GLY A 153 7.11 0.54 4.48
N ALA A 154 7.76 0.69 5.64
CA ALA A 154 7.62 -0.28 6.74
C ALA A 154 6.23 -0.23 7.38
N ASN A 155 5.58 0.93 7.42
CA ASN A 155 4.17 1.06 7.82
C ASN A 155 3.27 0.37 6.79
N VAL A 156 3.55 0.57 5.50
CA VAL A 156 2.84 -0.13 4.41
C VAL A 156 3.00 -1.65 4.51
N ALA A 157 4.22 -2.14 4.72
CA ALA A 157 4.51 -3.56 4.91
C ALA A 157 3.81 -4.13 6.17
N ALA A 158 3.87 -3.42 7.29
CA ALA A 158 3.12 -3.81 8.49
C ALA A 158 1.62 -3.87 8.20
N LYS A 159 1.08 -2.88 7.47
CA LYS A 159 -0.33 -2.85 7.12
C LYS A 159 -0.74 -3.97 6.18
N ALA A 160 0.09 -4.31 5.20
CA ALA A 160 -0.12 -5.45 4.32
C ALA A 160 -0.11 -6.77 5.12
N ALA A 161 0.83 -6.93 6.07
CA ALA A 161 0.83 -8.09 6.96
C ALA A 161 -0.45 -8.16 7.81
N GLU A 162 -0.93 -7.06 8.38
CA GLU A 162 -2.22 -7.05 9.10
C GLU A 162 -3.40 -7.48 8.21
N MET A 163 -3.43 -6.98 6.97
CA MET A 163 -4.54 -7.20 6.05
C MET A 163 -4.57 -8.60 5.44
N TYR A 164 -3.40 -9.22 5.23
CA TYR A 164 -3.28 -10.47 4.46
C TYR A 164 -2.67 -11.62 5.27
N ALA A 165 -2.10 -11.35 6.44
CA ALA A 165 -1.49 -12.32 7.35
C ALA A 165 -1.97 -12.14 8.80
N GLY A 166 -3.16 -11.57 8.99
CA GLY A 166 -3.75 -11.36 10.31
C GLY A 166 -4.09 -12.67 11.05
N PRO A 167 -4.42 -12.59 12.36
CA PRO A 167 -4.77 -13.76 13.15
C PRO A 167 -5.88 -14.61 12.50
N GLY A 168 -5.66 -15.93 12.42
CA GLY A 168 -6.59 -16.87 11.78
C GLY A 168 -6.50 -16.93 10.25
N MET A 169 -5.67 -16.11 9.61
CA MET A 169 -5.42 -16.15 8.16
C MET A 169 -4.21 -17.02 7.84
N ARG A 170 -4.25 -17.72 6.70
CA ARG A 170 -3.04 -18.32 6.13
C ARG A 170 -2.20 -17.21 5.52
N SER A 171 -1.10 -16.85 6.19
CA SER A 171 -0.19 -15.82 5.71
C SER A 171 0.40 -16.17 4.33
N PRO A 172 0.39 -15.23 3.36
CA PRO A 172 1.17 -15.36 2.13
C PRO A 172 2.65 -14.99 2.30
N TYR A 173 3.03 -14.55 3.50
CA TYR A 173 4.38 -14.13 3.87
C TYR A 173 4.95 -15.04 4.97
N ASP A 174 6.21 -15.46 4.80
CA ASP A 174 6.95 -16.25 5.79
C ASP A 174 7.71 -15.37 6.80
N ALA A 175 8.03 -14.14 6.41
CA ALA A 175 8.70 -13.18 7.27
C ALA A 175 8.32 -11.74 6.87
N VAL A 176 8.37 -10.85 7.86
CA VAL A 176 8.23 -9.41 7.66
C VAL A 176 9.51 -8.73 8.15
N LEU A 177 10.18 -8.00 7.27
CA LEU A 177 11.40 -7.25 7.55
C LEU A 177 11.09 -5.75 7.47
N LEU A 178 11.18 -5.05 8.61
CA LEU A 178 10.89 -3.63 8.71
C LEU A 178 12.20 -2.87 9.01
N SER A 179 12.61 -1.99 8.11
CA SER A 179 13.86 -1.22 8.24
C SER A 179 13.56 0.26 8.51
N SER A 180 14.04 0.76 9.65
CA SER A 180 13.84 2.15 10.11
C SER A 180 12.37 2.60 10.05
N GLY A 181 11.44 1.74 10.48
CA GLY A 181 10.04 1.83 10.13
C GLY A 181 9.22 2.87 10.88
N VAL A 182 8.33 3.57 10.17
CA VAL A 182 7.34 4.52 10.74
C VAL A 182 6.10 3.76 11.25
N VAL A 183 6.31 2.76 12.11
CA VAL A 183 5.28 1.77 12.51
C VAL A 183 4.31 2.27 13.57
N ALA A 184 4.60 3.38 14.25
CA ALA A 184 3.68 4.01 15.20
C ALA A 184 2.46 4.68 14.53
N GLY A 185 2.33 4.59 13.20
CA GLY A 185 1.30 5.27 12.43
C GLY A 185 1.72 6.67 11.97
N GLY A 186 0.95 7.26 11.06
CA GLY A 186 1.14 8.64 10.62
C GLY A 186 1.10 9.61 11.80
N THR A 187 -0.02 9.65 12.52
CA THR A 187 -0.28 10.59 13.61
C THR A 187 0.85 10.61 14.65
N ARG A 188 1.09 9.51 15.38
CA ARG A 188 2.11 9.50 16.45
C ARG A 188 3.53 9.79 15.94
N SER A 189 3.86 9.40 14.72
CA SER A 189 5.19 9.65 14.16
C SER A 189 5.36 11.10 13.69
N TYR A 190 4.27 11.77 13.28
CA TYR A 190 4.30 13.19 12.90
C TYR A 190 4.09 14.11 14.10
N ASP A 191 3.33 13.71 15.12
CA ASP A 191 3.16 14.45 16.38
C ASP A 191 4.52 14.67 17.04
N PHE A 192 5.35 13.63 17.17
CA PHE A 192 6.71 13.77 17.71
C PHE A 192 7.58 14.78 16.92
N ARG A 193 7.42 14.83 15.58
CA ARG A 193 8.17 15.79 14.74
C ARG A 193 7.65 17.21 14.94
N LEU A 194 6.33 17.37 15.08
CA LEU A 194 5.70 18.64 15.39
C LEU A 194 6.12 19.15 16.77
N ASP A 195 6.11 18.29 17.79
CA ASP A 195 6.53 18.62 19.15
C ASP A 195 7.99 19.10 19.18
N LEU A 196 8.88 18.38 18.48
CA LEU A 196 10.29 18.79 18.35
C LEU A 196 10.43 20.15 17.66
N ARG A 197 9.63 20.39 16.61
CA ARG A 197 9.60 21.67 15.90
C ARG A 197 9.15 22.82 16.81
N VAL A 198 8.10 22.61 17.60
CA VAL A 198 7.57 23.60 18.55
C VAL A 198 8.64 23.98 19.59
N VAL A 199 9.26 22.98 20.22
CA VAL A 199 10.31 23.22 21.22
C VAL A 199 11.51 23.95 20.60
N TYR A 200 11.95 23.53 19.42
CA TYR A 200 13.04 24.17 18.70
C TYR A 200 12.74 25.65 18.39
N GLN A 201 11.57 25.95 17.83
CA GLN A 201 11.21 27.34 17.51
C GLN A 201 11.13 28.21 18.77
N TYR A 202 10.56 27.70 19.86
CA TYR A 202 10.46 28.41 21.12
C TYR A 202 11.84 28.74 21.72
N LEU A 203 12.79 27.80 21.68
CA LEU A 203 14.10 27.98 22.29
C LEU A 203 15.08 28.77 21.41
N CYS A 204 15.08 28.54 20.10
CA CYS A 204 16.09 29.08 19.20
C CYS A 204 15.69 30.41 18.55
N ASN A 205 14.39 30.70 18.45
CA ASN A 205 13.84 31.93 17.85
C ASN A 205 14.48 32.30 16.49
N ASN A 206 14.84 31.30 15.69
CA ASN A 206 15.53 31.46 14.41
C ASN A 206 14.78 30.78 13.25
N HIS A 207 13.54 30.35 13.49
CA HIS A 207 12.73 29.69 12.47
C HIS A 207 11.23 30.03 12.63
N PRO A 208 10.58 30.67 11.64
CA PRO A 208 11.15 31.20 10.39
C PRO A 208 12.30 32.18 10.62
N ARG A 209 13.16 32.34 9.62
CA ARG A 209 14.19 33.39 9.67
C ARG A 209 13.54 34.78 9.75
N SER A 210 14.29 35.78 10.18
CA SER A 210 13.79 37.16 10.30
C SER A 210 13.28 37.76 8.97
N ASP A 211 13.76 37.24 7.84
CA ASP A 211 13.41 37.63 6.48
C ASP A 211 12.42 36.68 5.80
N GLU A 212 11.95 35.63 6.50
CA GLU A 212 10.98 34.67 5.99
C GLU A 212 9.55 35.03 6.45
N PRO A 213 8.52 34.87 5.59
CA PRO A 213 7.14 35.01 6.01
C PRO A 213 6.78 34.04 7.14
N PRO A 214 5.93 34.42 8.10
CA PRO A 214 5.39 33.48 9.06
C PRO A 214 4.61 32.37 8.37
N TYR A 215 4.82 31.12 8.80
CA TYR A 215 4.05 29.98 8.34
C TYR A 215 3.61 29.10 9.53
N PRO A 216 2.43 28.48 9.44
CA PRO A 216 1.96 27.49 10.40
C PRO A 216 3.00 26.42 10.76
N LEU A 217 2.98 25.95 12.01
CA LEU A 217 3.90 24.95 12.56
C LEU A 217 3.99 23.64 11.76
N TRP A 218 2.94 23.29 11.04
CA TRP A 218 2.88 22.08 10.23
C TRP A 218 3.55 22.24 8.84
N MET A 219 3.94 23.45 8.46
CA MET A 219 4.73 23.75 7.26
C MET A 219 6.20 23.96 7.64
N GLY A 220 7.13 23.42 6.83
CA GLY A 220 8.57 23.59 7.03
C GLY A 220 9.35 22.28 6.94
#